data_AF-C3XFU9-F1
#
_entry.id   AF-C3XFU9-F1
#
_cell.length_a   1.000
_cell.length_b   1.000
_cell.length_c   1.000
_cell.angle_alpha   90.00
_cell.angle_beta   90.00
_cell.angle_gamma   90.00
#
_symmetry.space_group_name_H-M   'P 1'
#
loop_
_entity.id
_entity.type
_entity.pdbx_description
1 polymer ?
#
loop_
_entity_poly.entity_id
_entity_poly.type
_entity_poly.pdbx_seq_one_letter_code
_entity_poly.pdbx_strand_id
1 'polypeptide(L)'
;MSSSNDILDDKIKNIIAKLCESRQFDPNEAECIIKDLKNIYQDGYRHKYSQITKIILEKSDSEEDGLAILGQNLRTLEEFVQKSSTDDTLNQVKYKLEKLLDHINLEILRLGDSSKNFDKLNSKSNELQDKFNNLQETSSKIEDKLNSKSNELQDKFNNLQETSSKIEDKLNKQQTQYITILGIFASIVLAFVGGFTFSTSALSNIDKASIYRLVFVLSFIALFFGNILFALFRFLSKFNTHISDESKKWYQQPILYFNAVAVLIMMLDCVAYFLFKDCL
;
A
#
# COMPACT_ATOMS: atom_id res chain seq x y z
N MET A 1 58.63 4.79 44.10
CA MET A 1 59.70 3.79 43.97
C MET A 1 59.21 2.72 43.03
N SER A 2 59.65 2.78 41.77
CA SER A 2 59.40 1.72 40.79
C SER A 2 60.08 0.45 41.31
N SER A 3 59.37 -0.67 41.37
CA SER A 3 59.93 -1.93 41.88
C SER A 3 60.99 -2.44 40.89
N SER A 4 62.02 -3.16 41.34
CA SER A 4 63.08 -3.69 40.46
C SER A 4 62.55 -4.50 39.27
N ASN A 5 61.36 -5.05 39.39
CA ASN A 5 60.69 -5.80 38.31
C ASN A 5 60.08 -4.90 37.23
N ASP A 6 59.61 -3.70 37.57
CA ASP A 6 59.02 -2.77 36.58
C ASP A 6 60.08 -2.30 35.57
N ILE A 7 61.34 -2.13 36.00
CA ILE A 7 62.48 -1.79 35.13
C ILE A 7 62.81 -2.95 34.18
N LEU A 8 62.66 -4.19 34.63
CA LEU A 8 62.90 -5.39 33.81
C LEU A 8 61.74 -5.61 32.81
N ASP A 9 60.50 -5.33 33.24
CA ASP A 9 59.31 -5.32 32.37
C ASP A 9 59.48 -4.33 31.20
N ASP A 10 59.98 -3.11 31.48
CA ASP A 10 60.26 -2.10 30.45
C ASP A 10 61.37 -2.53 29.48
N LYS A 11 62.41 -3.24 29.97
CA LYS A 11 63.45 -3.79 29.10
C LYS A 11 62.91 -4.87 28.16
N ILE A 12 62.08 -5.78 28.66
CA ILE A 12 61.42 -6.78 27.80
C ILE A 12 60.52 -6.10 26.78
N LYS A 13 59.77 -5.07 27.18
CA LYS A 13 58.95 -4.28 26.27
C LYS A 13 59.76 -3.67 25.14
N ASN A 14 60.90 -3.05 25.44
CA ASN A 14 61.76 -2.45 24.43
C ASN A 14 62.36 -3.50 23.49
N ILE A 15 62.70 -4.69 24.01
CA ILE A 15 63.18 -5.80 23.19
C ILE A 15 62.10 -6.28 22.23
N ILE A 16 60.87 -6.51 22.73
CA ILE A 16 59.74 -6.94 21.87
C ILE A 16 59.42 -5.86 20.84
N ALA A 17 59.42 -4.58 21.22
CA ALA A 17 59.19 -3.48 20.28
C ALA A 17 60.26 -3.44 19.17
N LYS A 18 61.54 -3.61 19.54
CA LYS A 18 62.64 -3.69 18.57
C LYS A 18 62.48 -4.88 17.62
N LEU A 19 62.01 -6.03 18.12
CA LEU A 19 61.74 -7.20 17.29
C LEU A 19 60.56 -7.01 16.34
N CYS A 20 59.59 -6.13 16.65
CA CYS A 20 58.54 -5.78 15.69
C CYS A 20 59.04 -4.83 14.60
N GLU A 21 59.95 -3.90 14.93
CA GLU A 21 60.39 -2.83 14.03
C GLU A 21 61.58 -3.23 13.13
N SER A 22 62.40 -4.19 13.56
CA SER A 22 63.59 -4.65 12.83
C SER A 22 63.23 -5.47 11.57
N ARG A 23 63.05 -4.81 10.43
CA ARG A 23 62.80 -5.48 9.12
C ARG A 23 63.97 -6.31 8.60
N GLN A 24 65.19 -6.03 9.04
CA GLN A 24 66.40 -6.79 8.71
C GLN A 24 67.07 -7.23 10.00
N PHE A 25 66.69 -8.41 10.49
CA PHE A 25 67.22 -8.95 11.73
C PHE A 25 68.45 -9.82 11.47
N ASP A 26 69.61 -9.29 11.82
CA ASP A 26 70.89 -9.94 11.55
C ASP A 26 71.35 -10.86 12.72
N PRO A 27 72.27 -11.80 12.46
CA PRO A 27 72.91 -12.64 13.48
C PRO A 27 73.50 -11.90 14.69
N ASN A 28 74.05 -10.70 14.49
CA ASN A 28 74.74 -9.94 15.52
C ASN A 28 73.73 -9.24 16.45
N GLU A 29 72.62 -8.74 15.91
CA GLU A 29 71.48 -8.21 16.64
C GLU A 29 70.80 -9.29 17.48
N ALA A 30 70.67 -10.50 16.92
CA ALA A 30 70.18 -11.66 17.65
C ALA A 30 71.07 -11.98 18.85
N GLU A 31 72.39 -11.97 18.68
CA GLU A 31 73.35 -12.21 19.76
C GLU A 31 73.28 -11.13 20.85
N CYS A 32 73.15 -9.85 20.47
CA CYS A 32 72.99 -8.74 21.41
C CYS A 32 71.70 -8.87 22.24
N ILE A 33 70.58 -9.17 21.58
CA ILE A 33 69.28 -9.34 22.26
C ILE A 33 69.29 -10.56 23.18
N ILE A 34 69.92 -11.67 22.77
CA ILE A 34 70.07 -12.85 23.63
C ILE A 34 70.93 -12.52 24.85
N LYS A 35 71.99 -11.72 24.69
CA LYS A 35 72.81 -11.26 25.83
C LYS A 35 72.02 -10.38 26.79
N ASP A 36 71.19 -9.47 26.29
CA ASP A 36 70.32 -8.63 27.10
C ASP A 36 69.26 -9.46 27.84
N LEU A 37 68.65 -10.43 27.15
CA LEU A 37 67.69 -11.36 27.76
C LEU A 37 68.36 -12.25 28.81
N LYS A 38 69.61 -12.69 28.58
CA LYS A 38 70.38 -13.43 29.58
C LYS A 38 70.57 -12.61 30.87
N ASN A 39 70.92 -11.34 30.75
CA ASN A 39 71.07 -10.44 31.90
C ASN A 39 69.74 -10.20 32.63
N ILE A 40 68.61 -10.14 31.92
CA ILE A 40 67.28 -9.95 32.52
C ILE A 40 66.86 -11.16 33.36
N TYR A 41 67.21 -12.38 32.92
CA TYR A 41 66.76 -13.62 33.57
C TYR A 41 67.70 -14.19 34.64
N GLN A 42 68.90 -13.60 34.83
CA GLN A 42 69.90 -14.04 35.82
C GLN A 42 69.36 -14.06 37.26
N ASP A 43 68.58 -13.05 37.66
CA ASP A 43 68.14 -12.87 39.06
C ASP A 43 66.76 -13.49 39.35
N GLY A 44 66.40 -14.58 38.68
CA GLY A 44 65.15 -15.28 38.98
C GLY A 44 63.88 -14.59 38.47
N TYR A 45 63.99 -13.46 37.76
CA TYR A 45 62.86 -12.72 37.19
C TYR A 45 61.90 -13.60 36.36
N ARG A 46 60.60 -13.29 36.45
CA ARG A 46 59.51 -13.95 35.72
C ARG A 46 58.69 -12.89 34.99
N HIS A 47 58.67 -12.96 33.66
CA HIS A 47 57.82 -12.11 32.83
C HIS A 47 56.33 -12.45 33.04
N LYS A 48 55.46 -11.44 32.95
CA LYS A 48 54.01 -11.63 33.00
C LYS A 48 53.46 -11.80 31.59
N TYR A 49 52.79 -12.92 31.35
CA TYR A 49 52.10 -13.18 30.07
C TYR A 49 51.12 -12.09 29.67
N SER A 50 50.37 -11.53 30.63
CA SER A 50 49.44 -10.42 30.37
C SER A 50 50.11 -9.16 29.85
N GLN A 51 51.33 -8.85 30.30
CA GLN A 51 52.09 -7.70 29.79
C GLN A 51 52.64 -7.97 28.39
N ILE A 52 53.16 -9.16 28.14
CA ILE A 52 53.65 -9.54 26.80
C ILE A 52 52.50 -9.51 25.80
N THR A 53 51.37 -10.13 26.12
CA THR A 53 50.15 -10.10 25.29
C THR A 53 49.69 -8.67 25.04
N LYS A 54 49.70 -7.79 26.05
CA LYS A 54 49.35 -6.37 25.89
C LYS A 54 50.28 -5.65 24.90
N ILE A 55 51.59 -5.88 24.98
CA ILE A 55 52.58 -5.27 24.09
C ILE A 55 52.37 -5.74 22.64
N ILE A 56 52.10 -7.03 22.44
CA ILE A 56 51.84 -7.61 21.11
C ILE A 56 50.56 -7.01 20.51
N LEU A 57 49.48 -6.89 21.30
CA LEU A 57 48.22 -6.26 20.88
C LEU A 57 48.41 -4.79 20.48
N GLU A 58 49.09 -4.01 21.32
CA GLU A 58 49.38 -2.60 21.03
C GLU A 58 50.18 -2.43 19.73
N LYS A 59 51.10 -3.37 19.46
CA LYS A 59 51.94 -3.33 18.26
C LYS A 59 51.25 -3.87 17.01
N SER A 60 50.41 -4.91 17.14
CA SER A 60 49.65 -5.47 16.02
C SER A 60 48.68 -4.47 15.41
N ASP A 61 48.13 -3.56 16.23
CA ASP A 61 47.22 -2.51 15.75
C ASP A 61 47.96 -1.34 15.07
N SER A 62 49.26 -1.16 15.36
CA SER A 62 50.05 -0.02 14.90
C SER A 62 50.85 -0.26 13.61
N GLU A 63 51.17 -1.52 13.30
CA GLU A 63 52.01 -1.91 12.16
C GLU A 63 51.37 -3.07 11.41
N GLU A 64 50.98 -2.81 10.16
CA GLU A 64 50.26 -3.75 9.28
C GLU A 64 51.01 -5.09 9.08
N ASP A 65 52.35 -5.06 9.11
CA ASP A 65 53.25 -6.23 9.00
C ASP A 65 53.94 -6.62 10.33
N GLY A 66 53.64 -5.92 11.44
CA GLY A 66 54.41 -6.03 12.68
C GLY A 66 54.43 -7.44 13.28
N LEU A 67 53.30 -8.16 13.19
CA LEU A 67 53.21 -9.57 13.64
C LEU A 67 54.00 -10.55 12.76
N ALA A 68 54.06 -10.30 11.45
CA ALA A 68 54.81 -11.13 10.52
C ALA A 68 56.32 -10.94 10.71
N ILE A 69 56.76 -9.69 10.87
CA ILE A 69 58.15 -9.33 11.17
C ILE A 69 58.58 -9.90 12.52
N LEU A 70 57.75 -9.73 13.55
CA LEU A 70 57.99 -10.30 14.88
C LEU A 70 58.13 -11.82 14.82
N GLY A 71 57.23 -12.52 14.11
CA GLY A 71 57.30 -13.97 13.94
C GLY A 71 58.57 -14.44 13.22
N GLN A 72 59.04 -13.70 12.22
CA GLN A 72 60.29 -14.00 11.52
C GLN A 72 61.51 -13.79 12.42
N ASN A 73 61.55 -12.68 13.17
CA ASN A 73 62.65 -12.34 14.06
C ASN A 73 62.74 -13.30 15.26
N LEU A 74 61.59 -13.76 15.77
CA LEU A 74 61.53 -14.77 16.83
C LEU A 74 62.08 -16.12 16.39
N ARG A 75 61.82 -16.55 15.15
CA ARG A 75 62.41 -17.80 14.62
C ARG A 75 63.93 -17.72 14.57
N THR A 76 64.48 -16.59 14.12
CA THR A 76 65.94 -16.36 14.13
C THR A 76 66.49 -16.43 15.55
N LEU A 77 65.84 -15.77 16.52
CA LEU A 77 66.23 -15.86 17.93
C LEU A 77 66.18 -17.30 18.46
N GLU A 78 65.12 -18.04 18.17
CA GLU A 78 64.94 -19.44 18.60
C GLU A 78 66.06 -20.34 18.06
N GLU A 79 66.44 -20.17 16.79
CA GLU A 79 67.56 -20.90 16.19
C GLU A 79 68.91 -20.59 16.86
N PHE A 80 69.17 -19.33 17.22
CA PHE A 80 70.40 -18.95 17.93
C PHE A 80 70.47 -19.55 19.33
N VAL A 81 69.32 -19.61 20.01
CA VAL A 81 69.20 -20.15 21.37
C VAL A 81 69.42 -21.65 21.38
N GLN A 82 68.91 -22.36 20.36
CA GLN A 82 69.14 -23.79 20.18
C GLN A 82 70.60 -24.12 19.85
N LYS A 83 71.32 -23.27 19.10
CA LYS A 83 72.73 -23.48 18.70
C LYS A 83 73.75 -23.19 19.81
N SER A 84 73.39 -22.49 20.87
CA SER A 84 74.32 -22.14 21.96
C SER A 84 74.60 -23.32 22.93
N SER A 85 75.88 -23.70 23.07
CA SER A 85 76.37 -24.83 23.91
C SER A 85 76.20 -24.61 25.42
N THR A 86 76.01 -25.73 26.13
CA THR A 86 75.50 -25.91 27.49
C THR A 86 76.53 -25.71 28.62
N ASP A 87 76.20 -24.81 29.55
CA ASP A 87 76.67 -24.79 30.94
C ASP A 87 75.42 -24.85 31.85
N ASP A 88 75.51 -25.41 33.05
CA ASP A 88 74.34 -25.82 33.85
C ASP A 88 73.54 -24.60 34.42
N THR A 89 74.22 -23.47 34.59
CA THR A 89 73.60 -22.17 34.93
C THR A 89 72.94 -21.49 33.72
N LEU A 90 73.40 -21.79 32.50
CA LEU A 90 72.82 -21.30 31.24
C LEU A 90 71.49 -22.00 30.90
N ASN A 91 71.26 -23.20 31.41
CA ASN A 91 70.04 -23.98 31.17
C ASN A 91 68.76 -23.32 31.75
N GLN A 92 68.84 -22.70 32.93
CA GLN A 92 67.68 -22.03 33.53
C GLN A 92 67.26 -20.77 32.76
N VAL A 93 68.24 -20.02 32.26
CA VAL A 93 68.03 -18.82 31.46
C VAL A 93 67.48 -19.19 30.08
N LYS A 94 68.01 -20.25 29.46
CA LYS A 94 67.51 -20.82 28.21
C LYS A 94 66.04 -21.22 28.32
N TYR A 95 65.66 -21.95 29.37
CA TYR A 95 64.26 -22.35 29.60
C TYR A 95 63.30 -21.16 29.70
N LYS A 96 63.69 -20.09 30.42
CA LYS A 96 62.86 -18.88 30.55
C LYS A 96 62.72 -18.12 29.24
N LEU A 97 63.75 -18.16 28.42
CA LEU A 97 63.73 -17.55 27.09
C LEU A 97 62.80 -18.33 26.14
N GLU A 98 62.91 -19.66 26.11
CA GLU A 98 62.00 -20.53 25.35
C GLU A 98 60.54 -20.29 25.75
N LYS A 99 60.26 -20.11 27.05
CA LYS A 99 58.93 -19.73 27.55
C LYS A 99 58.43 -18.38 27.03
N LEU A 100 59.31 -17.39 26.91
CA LEU A 100 58.96 -16.09 26.34
C LEU A 100 58.64 -16.22 24.85
N LEU A 101 59.51 -16.90 24.10
CA LEU A 101 59.36 -17.11 22.65
C LEU A 101 58.09 -17.89 22.33
N ASP A 102 57.82 -18.98 23.05
CA ASP A 102 56.61 -19.79 22.91
C ASP A 102 55.33 -18.97 23.18
N HIS A 103 55.34 -18.15 24.23
CA HIS A 103 54.20 -17.27 24.54
C HIS A 103 53.96 -16.23 23.43
N ILE A 104 55.02 -15.63 22.88
CA ILE A 104 54.88 -14.67 21.78
C ILE A 104 54.39 -15.37 20.50
N ASN A 105 54.91 -16.56 20.18
CA ASN A 105 54.46 -17.35 19.04
C ASN A 105 52.98 -17.73 19.14
N LEU A 106 52.52 -18.15 20.32
CA LEU A 106 51.12 -18.46 20.58
C LEU A 106 50.22 -17.23 20.34
N GLU A 107 50.65 -16.05 20.79
CA GLU A 107 49.92 -14.80 20.59
C GLU A 107 49.87 -14.37 19.12
N ILE A 108 50.96 -14.53 18.36
CA ILE A 108 50.97 -14.29 16.91
C ILE A 108 49.95 -15.20 16.20
N LEU A 109 49.93 -16.49 16.53
CA LEU A 109 48.97 -17.44 15.96
C LEU A 109 47.53 -17.08 16.29
N ARG A 110 47.26 -16.72 17.55
CA ARG A 110 45.92 -16.35 18.03
C ARG A 110 45.40 -15.08 17.33
N LEU A 111 46.25 -14.05 17.23
CA LEU A 111 45.88 -12.80 16.56
C LEU A 111 45.69 -13.00 15.06
N GLY A 112 46.54 -13.81 14.42
CA GLY A 112 46.40 -14.15 13.01
C GLY A 112 45.09 -14.88 12.68
N ASP A 113 44.65 -15.83 13.52
CA ASP A 113 43.34 -16.48 13.34
C ASP A 113 42.18 -15.52 13.58
N SER A 114 42.28 -14.67 14.60
CA SER A 114 41.28 -13.63 14.88
C SER A 114 41.13 -12.65 13.71
N SER A 115 42.24 -12.21 13.10
CA SER A 115 42.22 -11.34 11.92
C SER A 115 41.49 -12.00 10.75
N LYS A 116 41.82 -13.25 10.43
CA LYS A 116 41.13 -14.01 9.36
C LYS A 116 39.64 -14.14 9.61
N ASN A 117 39.23 -14.33 10.86
CA ASN A 117 37.83 -14.41 11.23
C ASN A 117 37.15 -13.04 11.08
N PHE A 118 37.84 -11.94 11.41
CA PHE A 118 37.33 -10.60 11.18
C PHE A 118 37.17 -10.27 9.70
N ASP A 119 38.11 -10.66 8.84
CA ASP A 119 38.01 -10.49 7.38
C ASP A 119 36.84 -11.26 6.78
N LYS A 120 36.61 -12.50 7.25
CA LYS A 120 35.42 -13.29 6.89
C LYS A 120 34.12 -12.64 7.37
N LEU A 121 34.13 -12.03 8.54
CA LEU A 121 32.96 -11.30 9.06
C LEU A 121 32.69 -10.03 8.25
N ASN A 122 33.72 -9.25 7.92
CA ASN A 122 33.59 -8.05 7.11
C ASN A 122 33.10 -8.34 5.70
N SER A 123 33.68 -9.35 5.05
CA SER A 123 33.20 -9.79 3.72
C SER A 123 31.73 -10.21 3.75
N LYS A 124 31.32 -10.99 4.76
CA LYS A 124 29.92 -11.38 4.94
C LYS A 124 29.02 -10.19 5.28
N SER A 125 29.50 -9.23 6.05
CA SER A 125 28.78 -7.99 6.38
C SER A 125 28.54 -7.15 5.12
N ASN A 126 29.54 -7.02 4.25
CA ASN A 126 29.41 -6.32 2.98
C ASN A 126 28.42 -7.02 2.05
N GLU A 127 28.48 -8.36 1.93
CA GLU A 127 27.52 -9.13 1.13
C GLU A 127 26.07 -8.96 1.66
N LEU A 128 25.90 -8.93 2.98
CA LEU A 128 24.60 -8.66 3.60
C LEU A 128 24.12 -7.25 3.33
N GLN A 129 25.01 -6.26 3.38
CA GLN A 129 24.67 -4.86 3.08
C GLN A 129 24.22 -4.71 1.62
N ASP A 130 24.90 -5.35 0.67
CA ASP A 130 24.53 -5.33 -0.74
C ASP A 130 23.16 -5.98 -0.98
N LYS A 131 22.90 -7.12 -0.33
CA LYS A 131 21.57 -7.77 -0.38
C LYS A 131 20.49 -6.88 0.21
N PHE A 132 20.78 -6.19 1.32
CA PHE A 132 19.84 -5.27 1.95
C PHE A 132 19.51 -4.09 1.03
N ASN A 133 20.52 -3.48 0.40
CA ASN A 133 20.32 -2.39 -0.54
C ASN A 133 19.48 -2.83 -1.76
N ASN A 134 19.75 -4.01 -2.31
CA ASN A 134 18.97 -4.59 -3.41
C ASN A 134 17.51 -4.87 -3.02
N LEU A 135 17.28 -5.37 -1.80
CA LEU A 135 15.93 -5.57 -1.26
C LEU A 135 15.20 -4.24 -1.08
N GLN A 136 15.88 -3.22 -0.56
CA GLN A 136 15.31 -1.88 -0.38
C GLN A 136 14.91 -1.25 -1.72
N GLU A 137 15.77 -1.34 -2.74
CA GLU A 137 15.47 -0.87 -4.09
C GLU A 137 14.27 -1.61 -4.70
N THR A 138 14.22 -2.94 -4.50
CA THR A 138 13.10 -3.75 -4.99
C THR A 138 11.78 -3.39 -4.29
N SER A 139 11.82 -3.15 -2.97
CA SER A 139 10.65 -2.70 -2.20
C SER A 139 10.12 -1.36 -2.71
N SER A 140 11.01 -0.39 -2.96
CA SER A 140 10.67 0.91 -3.52
C SER A 140 10.00 0.78 -4.90
N LYS A 141 10.56 -0.04 -5.81
CA LYS A 141 9.95 -0.33 -7.12
C LYS A 141 8.58 -1.01 -7.02
N ILE A 142 8.37 -1.87 -6.03
CA ILE A 142 7.08 -2.53 -5.79
C ILE A 142 6.05 -1.50 -5.31
N GLU A 143 6.45 -0.60 -4.42
CA GLU A 143 5.58 0.47 -3.90
C GLU A 143 5.12 1.42 -5.02
N ASP A 144 6.04 1.84 -5.89
CA ASP A 144 5.71 2.67 -7.06
C ASP A 144 4.74 1.97 -8.03
N LYS A 145 4.95 0.67 -8.28
CA LYS A 145 4.04 -0.14 -9.12
C LYS A 145 2.67 -0.31 -8.46
N LEU A 146 2.62 -0.49 -7.15
CA LEU A 146 1.36 -0.58 -6.41
C LEU A 146 0.59 0.73 -6.47
N ASN A 147 1.26 1.86 -6.24
CA ASN A 147 0.65 3.18 -6.27
C ASN A 147 0.11 3.53 -7.65
N SER A 148 0.90 3.31 -8.71
CA SER A 148 0.44 3.52 -10.09
C SER A 148 -0.76 2.63 -10.46
N LYS A 149 -0.74 1.35 -10.06
CA LYS A 149 -1.87 0.44 -10.30
C LYS A 149 -3.12 0.83 -9.51
N SER A 150 -2.95 1.29 -8.26
CA SER A 150 -4.03 1.78 -7.42
C SER A 150 -4.72 2.99 -8.02
N ASN A 151 -3.94 3.95 -8.55
CA ASN A 151 -4.49 5.13 -9.23
C ASN A 151 -5.26 4.74 -10.49
N GLU A 152 -4.72 3.84 -11.32
CA GLU A 152 -5.42 3.33 -12.52
C GLU A 152 -6.76 2.65 -12.16
N LEU A 153 -6.78 1.88 -11.07
CA LEU A 153 -7.98 1.25 -10.53
C LEU A 153 -9.01 2.28 -10.04
N GLN A 154 -8.55 3.32 -9.33
CA GLN A 154 -9.42 4.37 -8.84
C GLN A 154 -10.07 5.16 -9.98
N ASP A 155 -9.32 5.49 -11.02
CA ASP A 155 -9.85 6.19 -12.20
C ASP A 155 -10.89 5.33 -12.93
N LYS A 156 -10.61 4.03 -13.10
CA LYS A 156 -11.57 3.08 -13.67
C LYS A 156 -12.84 2.97 -12.82
N PHE A 157 -12.70 2.94 -11.50
CA PHE A 157 -13.83 2.89 -10.59
C PHE A 157 -14.70 4.15 -10.69
N ASN A 158 -14.09 5.34 -10.69
CA ASN A 158 -14.80 6.61 -10.84
C ASN A 158 -15.56 6.67 -12.18
N ASN A 159 -14.92 6.26 -13.28
CA ASN A 159 -15.56 6.20 -14.60
C ASN A 159 -16.73 5.21 -14.66
N LEU A 160 -16.58 4.04 -14.01
CA LEU A 160 -17.67 3.06 -13.89
C LEU A 160 -18.83 3.62 -13.08
N GLN A 161 -18.55 4.33 -11.98
CA GLN A 161 -19.57 4.93 -11.13
C GLN A 161 -20.34 6.04 -11.86
N GLU A 162 -19.64 6.90 -12.60
CA GLU A 162 -20.28 7.91 -13.44
C GLU A 162 -21.17 7.28 -14.53
N THR A 163 -20.67 6.21 -15.17
CA THR A 163 -21.44 5.47 -16.18
C THR A 163 -22.68 4.81 -15.58
N SER A 164 -22.56 4.22 -14.38
CA SER A 164 -23.68 3.62 -13.66
C SER A 164 -24.75 4.66 -13.34
N SER A 165 -24.36 5.83 -12.85
CA SER A 165 -25.29 6.95 -12.59
C SER A 165 -26.00 7.42 -13.87
N LYS A 166 -25.27 7.56 -14.98
CA LYS A 166 -25.87 7.90 -16.29
C LYS A 166 -26.84 6.84 -16.78
N ILE A 167 -26.57 5.56 -16.53
CA ILE A 167 -27.47 4.45 -16.88
C ILE A 167 -28.72 4.51 -16.01
N GLU A 168 -28.59 4.72 -14.70
CA GLU A 168 -29.70 4.86 -13.77
C GLU A 168 -30.63 6.01 -14.19
N ASP A 169 -30.08 7.18 -14.53
CA ASP A 169 -30.84 8.31 -15.04
C ASP A 169 -31.58 8.00 -16.35
N LYS A 170 -30.93 7.27 -17.27
CA LYS A 170 -31.55 6.84 -18.52
C LYS A 170 -32.68 5.84 -18.27
N LEU A 171 -32.49 4.88 -17.36
CA LEU A 171 -33.50 3.90 -16.99
C LEU A 171 -34.71 4.59 -16.33
N ASN A 172 -34.49 5.54 -15.43
CA ASN A 172 -35.57 6.31 -14.80
C ASN A 172 -36.38 7.11 -15.82
N LYS A 173 -35.70 7.75 -16.79
CA LYS A 173 -36.35 8.44 -17.92
C LYS A 173 -37.14 7.46 -18.79
N GLN A 174 -36.56 6.31 -19.11
CA GLN A 174 -37.18 5.28 -19.94
C GLN A 174 -38.41 4.68 -19.24
N GLN A 175 -38.34 4.39 -17.94
CA GLN A 175 -39.47 3.93 -17.15
C GLN A 175 -40.63 4.94 -17.17
N THR A 176 -40.32 6.23 -17.05
CA THR A 176 -41.31 7.31 -17.14
C THR A 176 -41.96 7.36 -18.53
N GLN A 177 -41.18 7.21 -19.59
CA GLN A 177 -41.68 7.13 -20.97
C GLN A 177 -42.59 5.90 -21.16
N TYR A 178 -42.22 4.73 -20.62
CA TYR A 178 -43.07 3.53 -20.70
C TYR A 178 -44.41 3.72 -19.99
N ILE A 179 -44.42 4.28 -18.78
CA ILE A 179 -45.66 4.59 -18.05
C ILE A 179 -46.54 5.57 -18.87
N THR A 180 -45.91 6.56 -19.50
CA THR A 180 -46.60 7.54 -20.36
C THR A 180 -47.23 6.87 -21.59
N ILE A 181 -46.48 6.02 -22.30
CA ILE A 181 -46.98 5.26 -23.45
C ILE A 181 -48.16 4.36 -23.02
N LEU A 182 -48.03 3.65 -21.90
CA LEU A 182 -49.11 2.82 -21.37
C LEU A 182 -50.36 3.64 -21.03
N GLY A 183 -50.18 4.82 -20.45
CA GLY A 183 -51.27 5.76 -20.16
C GLY A 183 -51.98 6.27 -21.42
N ILE A 184 -51.24 6.54 -22.50
CA ILE A 184 -51.82 6.87 -23.82
C ILE A 184 -52.67 5.72 -24.33
N PHE A 185 -52.11 4.51 -24.36
CA PHE A 185 -52.84 3.33 -24.84
C PHE A 185 -54.10 3.06 -24.03
N ALA A 186 -54.04 3.13 -22.71
CA ALA A 186 -55.21 2.95 -21.85
C ALA A 186 -56.30 3.99 -22.12
N SER A 187 -55.92 5.27 -22.32
CA SER A 187 -56.87 6.35 -22.63
C SER A 187 -57.54 6.15 -23.99
N ILE A 188 -56.76 5.77 -25.01
CA ILE A 188 -57.27 5.48 -26.36
C ILE A 188 -58.25 4.30 -26.32
N VAL A 189 -57.86 3.19 -25.69
CA VAL A 189 -58.71 1.99 -25.58
C VAL A 189 -59.99 2.31 -24.81
N LEU A 190 -59.91 3.03 -23.69
CA LEU A 190 -61.08 3.42 -22.92
C LEU A 190 -62.04 4.31 -23.71
N ALA A 191 -61.51 5.29 -24.45
CA ALA A 191 -62.31 6.17 -25.30
C ALA A 191 -63.05 5.38 -26.39
N PHE A 192 -62.34 4.49 -27.11
CA PHE A 192 -62.94 3.69 -28.18
C PHE A 192 -63.93 2.66 -27.65
N VAL A 193 -63.55 1.84 -26.66
CA VAL A 193 -64.43 0.79 -26.12
C VAL A 193 -65.62 1.41 -25.41
N GLY A 194 -65.41 2.43 -24.58
CA GLY A 194 -66.48 3.15 -23.88
C GLY A 194 -67.44 3.86 -24.84
N GLY A 195 -66.90 4.64 -25.79
CA GLY A 195 -67.70 5.35 -26.79
C GLY A 195 -68.48 4.42 -27.72
N PHE A 196 -67.86 3.33 -28.18
CA PHE A 196 -68.49 2.37 -29.09
C PHE A 196 -69.58 1.54 -28.40
N THR A 197 -69.30 1.02 -27.20
CA THR A 197 -70.28 0.24 -26.41
C THR A 197 -71.49 1.08 -26.07
N PHE A 198 -71.26 2.34 -25.69
CA PHE A 198 -72.34 3.25 -25.34
C PHE A 198 -73.18 3.66 -26.56
N SER A 199 -72.54 4.00 -27.69
CA SER A 199 -73.23 4.34 -28.93
C SER A 199 -74.12 3.19 -29.42
N THR A 200 -73.61 1.96 -29.36
CA THR A 200 -74.39 0.75 -29.73
C THR A 200 -75.57 0.53 -28.80
N SER A 201 -75.35 0.69 -27.49
CA SER A 201 -76.41 0.55 -26.48
C SER A 201 -77.50 1.61 -26.65
N ALA A 202 -77.14 2.84 -26.99
CA ALA A 202 -78.09 3.92 -27.24
C ALA A 202 -78.90 3.68 -28.52
N LEU A 203 -78.24 3.31 -29.63
CA LEU A 203 -78.92 2.99 -30.89
C LEU A 203 -79.87 1.79 -30.73
N SER A 204 -79.47 0.76 -30.00
CA SER A 204 -80.29 -0.44 -29.78
C SER A 204 -81.53 -0.20 -28.90
N ASN A 205 -81.63 0.93 -28.21
CA ASN A 205 -82.75 1.26 -27.33
C ASN A 205 -83.52 2.52 -27.79
N ILE A 206 -83.22 3.02 -29.00
CA ILE A 206 -83.82 4.25 -29.54
C ILE A 206 -85.32 4.11 -29.82
N ASP A 207 -85.77 2.90 -30.09
CA ASP A 207 -87.16 2.55 -30.40
C ASP A 207 -88.04 2.41 -29.15
N LYS A 208 -87.44 2.10 -27.99
CA LYS A 208 -88.15 1.80 -26.73
C LYS A 208 -88.28 3.00 -25.80
N ALA A 209 -87.36 3.96 -25.88
CA ALA A 209 -87.30 5.09 -24.98
C ALA A 209 -87.91 6.34 -25.62
N SER A 210 -88.66 7.14 -24.84
CA SER A 210 -89.07 8.47 -25.28
C SER A 210 -87.83 9.31 -25.61
N ILE A 211 -87.88 10.08 -26.70
CA ILE A 211 -86.76 10.90 -27.20
C ILE A 211 -86.15 11.75 -26.08
N TYR A 212 -86.96 12.42 -25.25
CA TYR A 212 -86.50 13.24 -24.12
C TYR A 212 -85.67 12.44 -23.09
N ARG A 213 -86.20 11.31 -22.58
CA ARG A 213 -85.44 10.46 -21.62
C ARG A 213 -84.13 9.92 -22.21
N LEU A 214 -84.12 9.59 -23.50
CA LEU A 214 -82.93 9.09 -24.19
C LEU A 214 -81.86 10.17 -24.32
N VAL A 215 -82.24 11.38 -24.74
CA VAL A 215 -81.33 12.53 -24.86
C VAL A 215 -80.76 12.91 -23.49
N PHE A 216 -81.60 12.98 -22.45
CA PHE A 216 -81.14 13.27 -21.08
C PHE A 216 -80.07 12.29 -20.58
N VAL A 217 -80.33 10.97 -20.71
CA VAL A 217 -79.38 9.93 -20.26
C VAL A 217 -78.11 9.92 -21.11
N LEU A 218 -78.23 10.13 -22.42
CA LEU A 218 -77.08 10.28 -23.33
C LEU A 218 -76.19 11.46 -22.94
N SER A 219 -76.77 12.63 -22.69
CA SER A 219 -76.03 13.83 -22.27
C SER A 219 -75.38 13.67 -20.90
N PHE A 220 -76.06 13.01 -19.95
CA PHE A 220 -75.48 12.73 -18.63
C PHE A 220 -74.25 11.81 -18.72
N ILE A 221 -74.34 10.75 -19.53
CA ILE A 221 -73.23 9.81 -19.71
C ILE A 221 -72.09 10.44 -20.50
N ALA A 222 -72.39 11.25 -21.53
CA ALA A 222 -71.38 12.00 -22.27
C ALA A 222 -70.62 12.99 -21.37
N LEU A 223 -71.30 13.66 -20.45
CA LEU A 223 -70.68 14.52 -19.44
C LEU A 223 -69.74 13.72 -18.52
N PHE A 224 -70.19 12.58 -18.00
CA PHE A 224 -69.38 11.74 -17.12
C PHE A 224 -68.14 11.18 -17.82
N PHE A 225 -68.31 10.56 -19.00
CA PHE A 225 -67.21 10.01 -19.79
C PHE A 225 -66.23 11.08 -20.25
N GLY A 226 -66.72 12.25 -20.68
CA GLY A 226 -65.87 13.38 -21.06
C GLY A 226 -64.97 13.84 -19.92
N ASN A 227 -65.48 13.89 -18.68
CA ASN A 227 -64.69 14.25 -17.50
C ASN A 227 -63.65 13.18 -17.13
N ILE A 228 -63.99 11.89 -17.26
CA ILE A 228 -63.02 10.80 -17.05
C ILE A 228 -61.89 10.85 -18.09
N LEU A 229 -62.23 11.05 -19.36
CA LEU A 229 -61.24 11.19 -20.44
C LEU A 229 -60.34 12.40 -20.20
N PHE A 230 -60.91 13.54 -19.78
CA PHE A 230 -60.13 14.72 -19.42
C PHE A 230 -59.18 14.45 -18.25
N ALA A 231 -59.62 13.73 -17.21
CA ALA A 231 -58.76 13.36 -16.08
C ALA A 231 -57.58 12.48 -16.52
N LEU A 232 -57.82 11.51 -17.41
CA LEU A 232 -56.78 10.63 -17.97
C LEU A 232 -55.79 11.39 -18.87
N PHE A 233 -56.28 12.25 -19.77
CA PHE A 233 -55.38 13.07 -20.60
C PHE A 233 -54.59 14.09 -19.78
N ARG A 234 -55.18 14.65 -18.72
CA ARG A 234 -54.47 15.53 -17.79
C ARG A 234 -53.40 14.78 -17.01
N PHE A 235 -53.70 13.57 -16.55
CA PHE A 235 -52.73 12.69 -15.90
C PHE A 235 -51.55 12.42 -16.84
N LEU A 236 -51.84 12.05 -18.09
CA LEU A 236 -50.84 11.81 -19.11
C LEU A 236 -49.97 13.04 -19.42
N SER A 237 -50.61 14.20 -19.60
CA SER A 237 -49.95 15.45 -19.92
C SER A 237 -48.98 15.89 -18.82
N LYS A 238 -49.27 15.58 -17.55
CA LYS A 238 -48.43 15.90 -16.40
C LYS A 238 -47.11 15.11 -16.38
N PHE A 239 -47.07 13.92 -16.98
CA PHE A 239 -45.87 13.08 -17.03
C PHE A 239 -44.92 13.41 -18.19
N ASN A 240 -45.44 13.95 -19.29
CA ASN A 240 -44.66 14.12 -20.52
C ASN A 240 -43.98 15.50 -20.66
N THR A 241 -44.34 16.50 -19.84
CA THR A 241 -43.85 17.88 -20.05
C THR A 241 -43.76 18.68 -18.74
N HIS A 242 -42.67 19.44 -18.56
CA HIS A 242 -42.60 20.56 -17.62
C HIS A 242 -43.49 21.70 -18.15
N ILE A 243 -44.80 21.51 -18.06
CA ILE A 243 -45.81 22.48 -18.50
C ILE A 243 -45.74 23.71 -17.60
N SER A 244 -45.24 24.83 -18.14
CA SER A 244 -45.19 26.13 -17.46
C SER A 244 -46.59 26.64 -17.12
N ASP A 245 -46.72 27.40 -16.03
CA ASP A 245 -48.02 27.77 -15.44
C ASP A 245 -48.99 28.51 -16.39
N GLU A 246 -48.50 29.18 -17.44
CA GLU A 246 -49.37 29.80 -18.46
C GLU A 246 -50.16 28.78 -19.29
N SER A 247 -49.58 27.63 -19.58
CA SER A 247 -50.23 26.60 -20.40
C SER A 247 -51.31 25.80 -19.66
N LYS A 248 -51.38 25.88 -18.32
CA LYS A 248 -52.47 25.30 -17.52
C LYS A 248 -53.82 25.94 -17.81
N LYS A 249 -53.88 27.26 -18.07
CA LYS A 249 -55.14 27.97 -18.32
C LYS A 249 -55.75 27.58 -19.67
N TRP A 250 -54.92 27.44 -20.71
CA TRP A 250 -55.40 27.11 -22.05
C TRP A 250 -55.96 25.69 -22.17
N TYR A 251 -55.42 24.73 -21.40
CA TYR A 251 -55.89 23.35 -21.36
C TYR A 251 -57.23 23.16 -20.62
N GLN A 252 -57.57 24.06 -19.68
CA GLN A 252 -58.80 23.95 -18.86
C GLN A 252 -60.02 24.63 -19.50
N GLN A 253 -59.83 25.54 -20.45
CA GLN A 253 -60.93 26.25 -21.11
C GLN A 253 -61.84 25.34 -21.97
N PRO A 254 -61.32 24.35 -22.74
CA PRO A 254 -62.16 23.49 -23.57
C PRO A 254 -63.10 22.58 -22.76
N ILE A 255 -62.65 22.02 -21.63
CA ILE A 255 -63.47 21.14 -20.80
C ILE A 255 -64.60 21.90 -20.09
N LEU A 256 -64.33 23.14 -19.66
CA LEU A 256 -65.35 24.00 -19.07
C LEU A 256 -66.43 24.35 -20.10
N TYR A 257 -66.03 24.65 -21.34
CA TYR A 257 -66.97 24.86 -22.43
C TYR A 257 -67.79 23.60 -22.75
N PHE A 258 -67.15 22.44 -22.87
CA PHE A 258 -67.83 21.16 -23.11
C PHE A 258 -68.86 20.84 -22.02
N ASN A 259 -68.47 20.96 -20.73
CA ASN A 259 -69.37 20.72 -19.61
C ASN A 259 -70.54 21.71 -19.59
N ALA A 260 -70.29 23.00 -19.89
CA ALA A 260 -71.35 24.01 -19.97
C ALA A 260 -72.36 23.71 -21.09
N VAL A 261 -71.89 23.31 -22.27
CA VAL A 261 -72.75 22.91 -23.41
C VAL A 261 -73.57 21.67 -23.06
N ALA A 262 -72.97 20.64 -22.46
CA ALA A 262 -73.68 19.43 -22.07
C ALA A 262 -74.80 19.71 -21.06
N VAL A 263 -74.54 20.57 -20.05
CA VAL A 263 -75.55 20.99 -19.08
C VAL A 263 -76.65 21.82 -19.74
N LEU A 264 -76.31 22.70 -20.69
CA LEU A 264 -77.29 23.49 -21.43
C LEU A 264 -78.24 22.59 -22.23
N ILE A 265 -77.72 21.56 -22.90
CA ILE A 265 -78.54 20.56 -23.62
C ILE A 265 -79.50 19.86 -22.66
N MET A 266 -79.03 19.44 -21.48
CA MET A 266 -79.89 18.82 -20.47
C MET A 266 -80.99 19.77 -19.96
N MET A 267 -80.69 21.05 -19.81
CA MET A 267 -81.68 22.06 -19.39
C MET A 267 -82.74 22.30 -20.47
N LEU A 268 -82.33 22.40 -21.75
CA LEU A 268 -83.26 22.53 -22.87
C LEU A 268 -84.16 21.30 -23.01
N ASP A 269 -83.60 20.10 -22.83
CA ASP A 269 -84.36 18.86 -22.89
C ASP A 269 -85.40 18.76 -21.75
N CYS A 270 -85.03 19.17 -20.52
CA CYS A 270 -85.96 19.30 -19.41
C CYS A 270 -87.09 20.30 -19.69
N VAL A 271 -86.77 21.48 -20.24
CA VAL A 271 -87.78 22.51 -20.59
C VAL A 271 -88.71 22.01 -21.69
N ALA A 272 -88.16 21.37 -22.72
CA ALA A 272 -88.95 20.79 -23.80
C ALA A 272 -89.86 19.67 -23.27
N TYR A 273 -89.36 18.81 -22.39
CA TYR A 273 -90.19 17.82 -21.71
C TYR A 273 -91.35 18.47 -20.96
N PHE A 274 -91.12 19.53 -20.18
CA PHE A 274 -92.18 20.24 -19.45
C PHE A 274 -93.19 20.94 -20.35
N LEU A 275 -92.77 21.57 -21.45
CA LEU A 275 -93.65 22.28 -22.39
C LEU A 275 -94.50 21.34 -23.24
N PHE A 276 -93.93 20.20 -23.64
CA PHE A 276 -94.63 19.21 -24.46
C PHE A 276 -95.30 18.11 -23.63
N LYS A 277 -95.16 18.13 -22.30
CA LYS A 277 -95.82 17.20 -21.38
C LYS A 277 -97.34 17.20 -21.50
N ASP A 278 -97.92 18.35 -21.86
CA ASP A 278 -99.37 18.53 -22.01
C ASP A 278 -99.88 18.19 -23.42
N CYS A 279 -98.97 17.88 -24.36
CA CYS A 279 -99.27 17.62 -25.78
C CYS A 279 -98.97 16.17 -26.21
N LEU A 280 -98.62 15.29 -25.26
CA LEU A 280 -98.11 13.93 -25.47
C LEU A 280 -98.85 12.96 -24.54
#